data_AF-A0A3C1DI09-F1
#
_entry.id   AF-A0A3C1DI09-F1
#
_cell.length_a   1.000
_cell.length_b   1.000
_cell.length_c   1.000
_cell.angle_alpha   90.00
_cell.angle_beta   90.00
_cell.angle_gamma   90.00
#
_symmetry.space_group_name_H-M   'P 1'
#
loop_
_entity.id
_entity.type
_entity.pdbx_description
1 polymer ?
#
loop_
_entity_poly.entity_id
_entity_poly.type
_entity_poly.pdbx_seq_one_letter_code
_entity_poly.pdbx_strand_id
1 'polypeptide(L)'
;MLVQTVYFAPYKAQGFAWDSNETIPKYILDGVVSAMTQQPILGKAAAEALDWLQKIAIAKFAKPDPIIYADILNNGVTENGGWIVPPDGNEDDNYVPQFSGAGINNLPFVPAYSIRLKIDDEDLVNNDSAGAPIITFKDISNALKLEGKTYFIKTNEESFGQVLFVGIAVFPAN
;
A
#
# COMPACT_ATOMS: atom_id res chain seq x y z
N MET A 1 -1.32 1.93 15.41
CA MET A 1 -0.98 2.19 14.00
C MET A 1 -2.23 2.01 13.17
N LEU A 2 -2.48 2.89 12.20
CA LEU A 2 -3.54 2.77 11.22
C LEU A 2 -2.93 2.56 9.83
N VAL A 3 -3.47 1.63 9.04
CA VAL A 3 -3.23 1.59 7.59
C VAL A 3 -4.28 2.51 6.98
N GLN A 4 -3.86 3.60 6.34
CA GLN A 4 -4.80 4.62 5.87
C GLN A 4 -5.15 4.45 4.40
N THR A 5 -4.16 4.07 3.59
CA THR A 5 -4.33 3.95 2.15
C THR A 5 -3.30 2.98 1.61
N VAL A 6 -3.65 2.31 0.52
CA VAL A 6 -2.67 1.68 -0.36
C VAL A 6 -2.81 2.34 -1.70
N TYR A 7 -1.67 2.67 -2.30
CA TYR A 7 -1.62 3.09 -3.67
C TYR A 7 -1.16 1.91 -4.52
N PHE A 8 -1.98 1.64 -5.53
CA PHE A 8 -1.68 0.76 -6.63
C PHE A 8 -1.19 1.61 -7.77
N ALA A 9 0.03 1.35 -8.23
CA ALA A 9 0.42 1.90 -9.50
C ALA A 9 -0.54 1.45 -10.61
N PRO A 10 -0.79 2.27 -11.65
CA PRO A 10 -1.61 1.82 -12.77
C PRO A 10 -0.92 0.76 -13.64
N TYR A 11 0.26 0.27 -13.24
CA TYR A 11 1.09 -0.65 -13.99
C TYR A 11 1.71 -1.72 -13.09
N LYS A 12 1.93 -2.88 -13.71
CA LYS A 12 2.87 -3.91 -13.29
C LYS A 12 4.30 -3.43 -13.61
N ALA A 13 5.31 -3.97 -12.94
CA ALA A 13 6.72 -3.56 -12.96
C ALA A 13 7.37 -3.90 -14.29
N GLN A 14 6.76 -4.84 -15.01
CA GLN A 14 7.07 -5.18 -16.38
C GLN A 14 6.56 -4.12 -17.38
N GLY A 15 5.84 -3.09 -16.93
CA GLY A 15 5.34 -1.98 -17.74
C GLY A 15 3.97 -2.24 -18.38
N PHE A 16 3.24 -3.28 -17.96
CA PHE A 16 1.88 -3.56 -18.43
C PHE A 16 0.83 -2.89 -17.53
N ALA A 17 -0.32 -2.53 -18.08
CA ALA A 17 -1.46 -2.10 -17.28
C ALA A 17 -2.05 -3.26 -16.43
N TRP A 18 -2.82 -2.91 -15.38
CA TRP A 18 -3.34 -3.83 -14.35
C TRP A 18 -3.97 -5.11 -14.94
N ASP A 19 -4.93 -4.99 -15.86
CA ASP A 19 -5.52 -6.15 -16.59
C ASP A 19 -5.52 -5.95 -18.10
N SER A 20 -4.39 -5.51 -18.64
CA SER A 20 -4.28 -5.30 -20.07
C SER A 20 -2.89 -5.65 -20.59
N ASN A 21 -2.87 -6.09 -21.84
CA ASN A 21 -1.65 -6.30 -22.61
C ASN A 21 -1.08 -4.96 -23.15
N GLU A 22 -1.74 -3.84 -22.87
CA GLU A 22 -1.22 -2.52 -23.19
C GLU A 22 0.03 -2.20 -22.37
N THR A 23 1.03 -1.62 -23.04
CA THR A 23 2.28 -1.21 -22.42
C THR A 23 2.21 0.27 -22.06
N ILE A 24 2.67 0.59 -20.85
CA ILE A 24 2.87 1.95 -20.37
C ILE A 24 4.35 2.28 -20.51
N PRO A 25 4.71 3.45 -21.11
CA PRO A 25 6.10 3.84 -21.24
C PRO A 25 6.83 3.87 -19.89
N LYS A 26 7.96 3.17 -19.80
CA LYS A 26 8.75 3.00 -18.57
C LYS A 26 9.12 4.30 -17.85
N TYR A 27 9.34 5.39 -18.58
CA TYR A 27 9.69 6.69 -17.99
C TYR A 27 8.56 7.26 -17.11
N ILE A 28 7.30 6.90 -17.37
CA ILE A 28 6.17 7.31 -16.54
C ILE A 28 6.30 6.62 -15.18
N LEU A 29 6.48 5.29 -15.19
CA LEU A 29 6.72 4.46 -14.00
C LEU A 29 7.91 4.98 -13.18
N ASP A 30 9.05 5.22 -13.84
CA ASP A 30 10.25 5.70 -13.17
C ASP A 30 10.02 7.10 -12.54
N GLY A 31 9.23 7.96 -13.20
CA GLY A 31 8.84 9.27 -12.68
C GLY A 31 7.99 9.18 -11.40
N VAL A 32 6.99 8.29 -11.37
CA VAL A 32 6.15 8.06 -10.17
C VAL A 32 6.99 7.53 -9.02
N VAL A 33 7.76 6.47 -9.26
CA VAL A 33 8.58 5.84 -8.23
C VAL A 33 9.59 6.84 -7.69
N SER A 34 10.20 7.64 -8.55
CA SER A 34 11.12 8.70 -8.16
C SER A 34 10.43 9.75 -7.29
N ALA A 35 9.25 10.26 -7.70
CA ALA A 35 8.49 11.25 -6.93
C ALA A 35 8.09 10.73 -5.55
N MET A 36 7.60 9.48 -5.48
CA MET A 36 7.16 8.83 -4.25
C MET A 36 8.32 8.46 -3.32
N THR A 37 9.47 8.04 -3.87
CA THR A 37 10.63 7.61 -3.07
C THR A 37 11.43 8.81 -2.56
N GLN A 38 11.50 9.91 -3.32
CA GLN A 38 12.21 11.13 -2.90
C GLN A 38 11.43 11.92 -1.84
N GLN A 39 10.13 11.69 -1.71
CA GLN A 39 9.24 12.35 -0.76
C GLN A 39 8.48 11.31 0.08
N PRO A 40 9.16 10.59 1.01
CA PRO A 40 8.49 9.60 1.87
C PRO A 40 7.44 10.23 2.80
N ILE A 41 7.49 11.56 2.96
CA ILE A 41 6.45 12.39 3.56
C ILE A 41 5.63 12.93 2.40
N LEU A 42 4.44 12.37 2.22
CA LEU A 42 3.52 12.76 1.17
C LEU A 42 2.86 14.09 1.57
N GLY A 43 3.59 15.18 1.33
CA GLY A 43 2.99 16.49 1.15
C GLY A 43 2.18 16.53 -0.14
N LYS A 44 1.45 17.63 -0.33
CA LYS A 44 0.59 17.93 -1.49
C LYS A 44 1.14 17.48 -2.85
N ALA A 45 2.45 17.58 -3.09
CA ALA A 45 3.09 17.29 -4.38
C ALA A 45 3.03 15.82 -4.81
N ALA A 46 3.20 14.88 -3.89
CA ALA A 46 3.06 13.47 -4.26
C ALA A 46 1.57 13.10 -4.36
N ALA A 47 0.67 13.76 -3.63
CA ALA A 47 -0.78 13.56 -3.80
C ALA A 47 -1.25 14.10 -5.17
N GLU A 48 -0.69 15.23 -5.62
CA GLU A 48 -0.91 15.78 -6.96
C GLU A 48 -0.31 14.87 -8.06
N ALA A 49 0.85 14.26 -7.82
CA ALA A 49 1.42 13.28 -8.74
C ALA A 49 0.54 12.03 -8.84
N LEU A 50 0.05 11.52 -7.71
CA LEU A 50 -0.86 10.37 -7.67
C LEU A 50 -2.22 10.70 -8.32
N ASP A 51 -2.79 11.88 -8.06
CA ASP A 51 -4.03 12.36 -8.68
C ASP A 51 -3.88 12.53 -10.20
N TRP A 52 -2.75 13.07 -10.67
CA TRP A 52 -2.46 13.18 -12.10
C TRP A 52 -2.34 11.81 -12.77
N LEU A 53 -1.67 10.85 -12.12
CA LEU A 53 -1.53 9.48 -12.62
C LEU A 53 -2.87 8.74 -12.64
N GLN A 54 -3.68 8.89 -11.59
CA GLN A 54 -5.04 8.37 -11.56
C GLN A 54 -5.85 8.91 -12.73
N LYS A 55 -5.81 10.22 -13.01
CA LYS A 55 -6.54 10.81 -14.14
C LYS A 55 -6.13 10.24 -15.50
N ILE A 56 -4.86 9.86 -15.67
CA ILE A 56 -4.39 9.22 -16.90
C ILE A 56 -4.78 7.73 -16.95
N ALA A 57 -4.76 7.05 -15.80
CA ALA A 57 -5.12 5.63 -15.71
C ALA A 57 -6.63 5.37 -15.87
N ILE A 58 -7.47 6.24 -15.29
CA ILE A 58 -8.94 6.18 -15.33
C ILE A 58 -9.49 6.21 -16.77
N ALA A 59 -8.75 6.77 -17.73
CA ALA A 59 -9.27 6.92 -19.08
C ALA A 59 -9.29 5.61 -19.91
N LYS A 60 -8.58 4.54 -19.51
CA LYS A 60 -8.38 3.35 -20.36
C LYS A 60 -8.21 1.98 -19.69
N PHE A 61 -8.05 1.88 -18.36
CA PHE A 61 -7.62 0.62 -17.72
C PHE A 61 -8.59 0.14 -16.63
N ALA A 62 -8.70 -1.19 -16.49
CA ALA A 62 -9.34 -1.81 -15.34
C ALA A 62 -8.59 -1.41 -14.06
N LYS A 63 -9.33 -1.15 -12.99
CA LYS A 63 -8.79 -0.70 -11.71
C LYS A 63 -8.84 -1.87 -10.72
N PRO A 64 -7.93 -1.91 -9.74
CA PRO A 64 -7.94 -2.94 -8.71
C PRO A 64 -9.13 -2.78 -7.75
N ASP A 65 -9.54 -3.90 -7.17
CA ASP A 65 -10.44 -4.05 -6.03
C ASP A 65 -9.70 -4.71 -4.84
N PRO A 66 -8.87 -3.95 -4.10
CA PRO A 66 -7.92 -4.57 -3.19
C PRO A 66 -8.47 -4.85 -1.79
N ILE A 67 -8.29 -6.09 -1.34
CA ILE A 67 -8.48 -6.53 0.05
C ILE A 67 -7.13 -6.60 0.76
N ILE A 68 -7.08 -6.13 2.01
CA ILE A 68 -5.85 -6.11 2.81
C ILE A 68 -6.01 -6.83 4.13
N TYR A 69 -5.07 -7.72 4.39
CA TYR A 69 -4.88 -8.40 5.65
C TYR A 69 -3.56 -7.97 6.26
N ALA A 70 -3.41 -8.15 7.57
CA ALA A 70 -2.10 -7.98 8.17
C ALA A 70 -1.85 -8.91 9.36
N ASP A 71 -0.62 -9.39 9.43
CA ASP A 71 -0.11 -10.24 10.48
C ASP A 71 0.92 -9.48 11.30
N ILE A 72 0.83 -9.58 12.62
CA ILE A 72 1.89 -9.08 13.50
C ILE A 72 2.96 -10.16 13.61
N LEU A 73 4.20 -9.80 13.28
CA LEU A 73 5.37 -10.67 13.37
C LEU A 73 6.25 -10.24 14.55
N ASN A 74 6.67 -11.19 15.38
CA ASN A 74 7.73 -11.02 16.37
C ASN A 74 8.92 -11.89 15.99
N ASN A 75 10.07 -11.26 15.70
CA ASN A 75 11.26 -11.92 15.17
C ASN A 75 10.97 -12.83 13.95
N GLY A 76 10.04 -12.38 13.09
CA GLY A 76 9.64 -13.09 11.87
C GLY A 76 8.59 -14.19 12.09
N VAL A 77 8.17 -14.46 13.33
CA VAL A 77 7.12 -15.44 13.65
C VAL A 77 5.79 -14.72 13.83
N THR A 78 4.74 -15.19 13.16
CA THR A 78 3.38 -14.65 13.31
C THR A 78 2.86 -14.89 14.72
N GLU A 79 2.53 -13.82 15.45
CA GLU A 79 1.98 -13.91 16.81
C GLU A 79 0.45 -13.86 16.84
N ASN A 80 -0.16 -13.14 15.90
CA ASN A 80 -1.61 -13.06 15.73
C ASN A 80 -1.92 -12.76 14.26
N GLY A 81 -2.69 -13.64 13.61
CA GLY A 81 -3.31 -13.37 12.32
C GLY A 81 -4.65 -12.67 12.57
N GLY A 82 -4.64 -11.35 12.58
CA GLY A 82 -5.80 -10.53 12.90
C GLY A 82 -6.15 -9.61 11.75
N TRP A 83 -7.39 -9.69 11.27
CA TRP A 83 -7.95 -8.77 10.29
C TRP A 83 -7.76 -7.33 10.74
N ILE A 84 -7.03 -6.55 9.96
CA ILE A 84 -6.83 -5.12 10.22
C ILE A 84 -7.76 -4.29 9.37
N VAL A 85 -8.24 -4.80 8.24
CA VAL A 85 -9.28 -4.16 7.41
C VAL A 85 -10.56 -5.00 7.52
N PRO A 86 -11.74 -4.39 7.72
CA PRO A 86 -13.00 -5.11 7.62
C PRO A 86 -13.09 -5.87 6.28
N PRO A 87 -13.68 -7.08 6.25
CA PRO A 87 -13.94 -7.81 5.01
C PRO A 87 -14.99 -7.11 4.12
N ASP A 88 -15.56 -6.00 4.59
CA ASP A 88 -16.35 -5.08 3.78
C ASP A 88 -15.35 -4.38 2.85
N GLY A 89 -15.06 -5.06 1.73
CA GLY A 89 -14.09 -4.68 0.72
C GLY A 89 -14.26 -3.24 0.27
N ASN A 90 -13.20 -2.70 -0.31
CA ASN A 90 -13.32 -1.47 -1.06
C ASN A 90 -14.10 -1.79 -2.35
N GLU A 91 -15.44 -1.85 -2.31
CA GLU A 91 -16.31 -2.13 -3.47
C GLU A 91 -16.16 -1.10 -4.64
N ASP A 92 -15.24 -0.14 -4.51
CA ASP A 92 -14.94 0.89 -5.49
C ASP A 92 -13.62 0.60 -6.21
N ASP A 93 -13.71 0.15 -7.47
CA ASP A 93 -12.63 0.13 -8.47
C ASP A 93 -11.76 1.42 -8.38
N ASN A 94 -10.58 1.34 -7.74
CA ASN A 94 -9.77 2.51 -7.43
C ASN A 94 -8.27 2.19 -7.21
N TYR A 95 -7.39 3.00 -7.81
CA TYR A 95 -5.94 2.92 -7.61
C TYR A 95 -5.45 3.46 -6.25
N VAL A 96 -6.29 4.16 -5.49
CA VAL A 96 -6.01 4.65 -4.13
C VAL A 96 -7.18 4.31 -3.21
N PRO A 97 -7.39 3.03 -2.88
CA PRO A 97 -8.31 2.65 -1.82
C PRO A 97 -7.94 3.35 -0.50
N GLN A 98 -8.96 3.74 0.24
CA GLN A 98 -8.83 4.29 1.60
C GLN A 98 -9.48 3.33 2.58
N PHE A 99 -8.76 2.98 3.64
CA PHE A 99 -9.20 1.99 4.62
C PHE A 99 -9.56 2.69 5.93
N SER A 100 -10.79 3.17 6.03
CA SER A 100 -11.26 3.83 7.26
C SER A 100 -11.45 2.81 8.38
N GLY A 101 -10.86 3.06 9.55
CA GLY A 101 -10.99 2.20 10.72
C GLY A 101 -10.01 1.03 10.77
N ALA A 102 -9.16 0.86 9.74
CA ALA A 102 -8.17 -0.20 9.72
C ALA A 102 -6.97 0.10 10.61
N GLY A 103 -6.75 -0.71 11.66
CA GLY A 103 -5.68 -0.42 12.60
C GLY A 103 -5.27 -1.55 13.54
N ILE A 104 -4.01 -1.47 13.99
CA ILE A 104 -3.45 -2.24 15.09
C ILE A 104 -3.33 -1.34 16.31
N ASN A 105 -4.03 -1.68 17.38
CA ASN A 105 -3.89 -1.04 18.68
C ASN A 105 -2.77 -1.71 19.49
N ASN A 106 -2.11 -0.93 20.34
CA ASN A 106 -1.13 -1.42 21.32
C ASN A 106 0.02 -2.28 20.76
N LEU A 107 0.47 -1.99 19.52
CA LEU A 107 1.65 -2.65 18.96
C LEU A 107 2.91 -2.29 19.78
N PRO A 108 3.65 -3.28 20.31
CA PRO A 108 4.90 -3.01 21.03
C PRO A 108 5.92 -2.27 20.15
N PHE A 109 6.41 -1.13 20.63
CA PHE A 109 7.39 -0.32 19.90
C PHE A 109 8.82 -0.78 20.17
N VAL A 110 9.17 -1.98 19.67
CA VAL A 110 10.53 -2.55 19.78
C VAL A 110 10.96 -3.20 18.45
N PRO A 111 12.28 -3.30 18.17
CA PRO A 111 12.78 -3.76 16.86
C PRO A 111 12.36 -5.17 16.43
N ALA A 112 11.98 -6.02 17.39
CA ALA A 112 11.53 -7.38 17.10
C ALA A 112 10.19 -7.44 16.36
N TYR A 113 9.38 -6.38 16.45
CA TYR A 113 8.04 -6.36 15.86
C TYR A 113 8.04 -5.77 14.45
N SER A 114 7.32 -6.43 13.55
CA SER A 114 7.01 -5.96 12.20
C SER A 114 5.61 -6.40 11.83
N ILE A 115 5.10 -5.87 10.72
CA ILE A 115 3.73 -6.15 10.27
C ILE A 115 3.82 -6.58 8.82
N ARG A 116 3.41 -7.81 8.53
CA ARG A 116 3.28 -8.28 7.16
C ARG A 116 1.88 -7.97 6.69
N LEU A 117 1.74 -7.21 5.61
CA LEU A 117 0.47 -7.12 4.92
C LEU A 117 0.34 -8.32 3.97
N LYS A 118 -0.89 -8.71 3.68
CA LYS A 118 -1.25 -9.49 2.50
C LYS A 118 -2.27 -8.66 1.75
N ILE A 119 -1.96 -8.35 0.50
CA ILE A 119 -2.80 -7.53 -0.35
C ILE A 119 -3.21 -8.42 -1.51
N ASP A 120 -4.51 -8.61 -1.69
CA ASP A 120 -5.07 -9.37 -2.78
C ASP A 120 -6.03 -8.47 -3.57
N ASP A 121 -6.14 -8.67 -4.87
CA ASP A 121 -7.16 -8.10 -5.74
C ASP A 121 -8.38 -9.02 -5.70
N GLU A 122 -9.55 -8.50 -5.36
CA GLU A 122 -10.79 -9.24 -5.36
C GLU A 122 -11.21 -9.50 -6.81
N ASP A 123 -11.43 -10.77 -7.11
CA ASP A 123 -11.83 -11.23 -8.42
C ASP A 123 -13.00 -12.21 -8.23
N LEU A 124 -13.94 -12.24 -9.18
CA LEU A 124 -15.16 -13.07 -9.07
C LEU A 124 -14.88 -14.57 -8.87
N VAL A 125 -13.67 -15.05 -9.17
CA VAL A 125 -13.32 -16.48 -9.17
C VAL A 125 -12.15 -16.81 -8.25
N ASN A 126 -11.06 -16.05 -8.28
CA ASN A 126 -9.90 -16.23 -7.41
C ASN A 126 -9.23 -14.89 -7.18
N ASN A 127 -9.02 -14.50 -5.92
CA ASN A 127 -8.30 -13.28 -5.64
C ASN A 127 -6.83 -13.40 -6.03
N ASP A 128 -6.36 -12.51 -6.89
CA ASP A 128 -4.98 -12.45 -7.33
C ASP A 128 -4.13 -11.70 -6.28
N SER A 129 -3.05 -12.30 -5.80
CA SER A 129 -2.23 -11.61 -4.79
C SER A 129 -1.55 -10.39 -5.41
N ALA A 130 -1.74 -9.20 -4.85
CA ALA A 130 -1.06 -8.00 -5.31
C ALA A 130 0.34 -7.83 -4.68
N GLY A 131 0.55 -8.40 -3.49
CA GLY A 131 1.83 -8.37 -2.78
C GLY A 131 1.71 -8.58 -1.28
N ALA A 132 2.84 -8.81 -0.61
CA ALA A 132 2.87 -9.07 0.83
C ALA A 132 3.90 -8.21 1.61
N PRO A 133 3.84 -6.87 1.50
CA PRO A 133 4.88 -6.01 2.05
C PRO A 133 5.01 -6.12 3.56
N ILE A 134 6.25 -6.02 4.04
CA ILE A 134 6.57 -6.00 5.46
C ILE A 134 6.86 -4.56 5.89
N ILE A 135 6.04 -4.03 6.78
CA ILE A 135 6.25 -2.79 7.50
C ILE A 135 7.22 -3.08 8.65
N THR A 136 8.41 -2.49 8.62
CA THR A 136 9.46 -2.75 9.61
C THR A 136 9.40 -1.78 10.78
N PHE A 137 10.15 -2.07 11.86
CA PHE A 137 10.34 -1.13 12.96
C PHE A 137 10.87 0.24 12.49
N LYS A 138 11.73 0.27 11.46
CA LYS A 138 12.25 1.53 10.89
C LYS A 138 11.12 2.36 10.28
N ASP A 139 10.20 1.71 9.56
CA ASP A 139 9.05 2.38 8.95
C ASP A 139 8.10 2.92 10.01
N ILE A 140 7.80 2.11 11.04
CA ILE A 140 6.97 2.52 12.18
C ILE A 140 7.61 3.70 12.92
N SER A 141 8.93 3.65 13.16
CA SER A 141 9.67 4.73 13.81
C SER A 141 9.65 6.01 12.98
N ASN A 142 9.79 5.91 11.66
CA ASN A 142 9.71 7.07 10.77
C ASN A 142 8.31 7.66 10.74
N ALA A 143 7.27 6.83 10.63
CA ALA A 143 5.88 7.27 10.66
C ALA A 143 5.51 7.94 12.00
N LEU A 144 5.99 7.41 13.13
CA LEU A 144 5.74 7.99 14.45
C LEU A 144 6.29 9.41 14.58
N LYS A 145 7.46 9.70 13.97
CA LYS A 145 8.07 11.05 13.95
C LYS A 145 7.23 12.07 13.16
N LEU A 146 6.26 11.61 12.37
CA LEU A 146 5.38 12.48 11.59
C LEU A 146 4.08 12.84 12.31
N GLU A 147 3.93 12.42 13.57
CA GLU A 147 2.84 12.83 14.46
C GLU A 147 1.44 12.61 13.84
N GLY A 148 1.18 11.39 13.36
CA GLY A 148 -0.12 11.01 12.79
C GLY A 148 -0.33 11.37 11.33
N LYS A 149 0.66 11.96 10.65
CA LYS A 149 0.65 12.10 9.19
C LYS A 149 0.99 10.78 8.50
N THR A 150 0.50 10.62 7.27
CA THR A 150 0.73 9.42 6.46
C THR A 150 2.19 9.33 6.01
N TYR A 151 2.82 8.21 6.32
CA TYR A 151 4.13 7.78 5.83
C TYR A 151 3.94 6.70 4.77
N PHE A 152 4.58 6.86 3.61
CA PHE A 152 4.44 5.90 2.52
C PHE A 152 5.64 4.97 2.43
N ILE A 153 5.34 3.69 2.34
CA ILE A 153 6.31 2.60 2.25
C ILE A 153 6.22 2.04 0.84
N LYS A 154 7.32 2.10 0.09
CA LYS A 154 7.43 1.36 -1.16
C LYS A 154 7.54 -0.13 -0.84
N THR A 155 6.70 -0.95 -1.45
CA THR A 155 6.80 -2.39 -1.31
C THR A 155 7.95 -2.93 -2.16
N ASN A 156 8.72 -3.87 -1.63
CA ASN A 156 9.77 -4.57 -2.39
C ASN A 156 9.24 -5.89 -2.99
N GLU A 157 8.13 -6.40 -2.45
CA GLU A 157 7.49 -7.64 -2.88
C GLU A 157 6.41 -7.32 -3.89
N GLU A 158 6.84 -7.22 -5.14
CA GLU A 158 5.99 -7.04 -6.31
C GLU A 158 5.61 -8.44 -6.84
N SER A 159 4.87 -9.23 -6.04
CA SER A 159 4.64 -10.67 -6.30
C SER A 159 4.05 -10.95 -7.69
N PHE A 160 3.38 -9.96 -8.30
CA PHE A 160 2.86 -9.98 -9.67
C PHE A 160 3.37 -8.79 -10.51
N GLY A 161 4.54 -8.27 -10.14
CA GLY A 161 5.10 -7.05 -10.67
C GLY A 161 4.44 -5.79 -10.15
N GLN A 162 3.46 -5.82 -9.25
CA GLN A 162 2.76 -4.58 -8.92
C GLN A 162 3.63 -3.61 -8.10
N VAL A 163 3.77 -2.36 -8.58
CA VAL A 163 4.40 -1.30 -7.76
C VAL A 163 3.37 -0.78 -6.76
N LEU A 164 3.52 -1.15 -5.50
CA LEU A 164 2.63 -0.72 -4.42
C LEU A 164 3.32 0.27 -3.49
N PHE A 165 2.52 1.20 -2.97
CA PHE A 165 2.92 2.05 -1.86
C PHE A 165 1.89 1.96 -0.76
N VAL A 166 2.31 1.62 0.46
CA VAL A 166 1.42 1.53 1.62
C VAL A 166 1.56 2.79 2.46
N GLY A 167 0.45 3.52 2.62
CA GLY A 167 0.36 4.67 3.51
C GLY A 167 -0.07 4.25 4.92
N ILE A 168 0.79 4.49 5.91
CA ILE A 168 0.52 4.23 7.33
C ILE A 168 0.54 5.52 8.15
N ALA A 169 -0.26 5.56 9.21
CA ALA A 169 -0.16 6.57 10.25
C ALA A 169 0.09 5.89 11.61
N VAL A 170 1.03 6.41 12.38
CA VAL A 170 1.36 5.89 13.71
C VAL A 170 1.11 6.99 14.74
N PHE A 171 0.38 6.63 15.79
CA PHE A 171 0.09 7.49 16.93
C PHE A 171 0.77 6.88 18.17
N PRO A 172 1.30 7.71 19.08
CA PRO A 172 1.76 7.24 20.38
C PRO A 172 0.58 6.63 21.17
N ALA A 173 0.88 5.69 22.05
CA ALA A 173 -0.12 5.19 23.00
C ALA A 173 -0.54 6.34 23.94
N ASN A 174 -1.84 6.42 24.23
CA ASN A 174 -2.38 7.33 25.24
C ASN A 174 -2.00 6.88 26.66
#